data_AF-A0A0B5W2U6-F1
#
_entry.id   AF-A0A0B5W2U6-F1
#
_cell.length_a   1.000
_cell.length_b   1.000
_cell.length_c   1.000
_cell.angle_alpha   90.00
_cell.angle_beta   90.00
_cell.angle_gamma   90.00
#
_symmetry.space_group_name_H-M   'P 1'
#
loop_
_entity.id
_entity.type
_entity.pdbx_description
1 polymer ?
#
loop_
_entity_poly.entity_id
_entity_poly.type
_entity_poly.pdbx_seq_one_letter_code
_entity_poly.pdbx_strand_id
1 'polypeptide(L)'
;MSIPLLQYSLSTHNHRVNSFENLAGEEQPKLYTTENLPSSVEIDAIIWASYRQIFSEHQTLSITRQTFSESQLRFNQITIKDFIKGLIMSSQFRYLNYDVNNNYRFVEICVQRILGRDVYNNREKLAWSVLIGSKGLEYFIDSLLNSDEYLENFGENIVPYQRRRIIFQRNKGEVPFNLKTPRLNYSFLPKQFMPRLSWSGPVRRFRPQEQKPKAGDPALFLGMLSDISFI
;
A
#
# COMPACT_ATOMS: atom_id res chain seq x y z
N MET A 1 -13.80 27.49 -2.82
CA MET A 1 -14.50 27.00 -1.59
C MET A 1 -14.81 28.21 -0.75
N SER A 2 -16.04 28.36 -0.24
CA SER A 2 -16.34 29.38 0.76
C SER A 2 -15.83 29.00 2.16
N ILE A 3 -15.76 27.69 2.46
CA ILE A 3 -15.18 27.17 3.70
C ILE A 3 -13.79 26.58 3.39
N PRO A 4 -12.69 27.14 3.93
CA PRO A 4 -11.36 26.60 3.72
C PRO A 4 -11.17 25.26 4.44
N LEU A 5 -10.18 24.48 4.01
CA LEU A 5 -9.80 23.25 4.69
C LEU A 5 -9.27 23.57 6.10
N LEU A 6 -9.71 22.81 7.10
CA LEU A 6 -9.35 23.05 8.49
C LEU A 6 -7.86 22.83 8.71
N GLN A 7 -7.18 23.85 9.26
CA GLN A 7 -5.75 23.77 9.54
C GLN A 7 -5.43 22.69 10.59
N TYR A 8 -4.36 21.95 10.33
CA TYR A 8 -3.80 20.93 11.21
C TYR A 8 -2.29 21.11 11.34
N SER A 9 -1.75 20.72 12.50
CA SER A 9 -0.30 20.77 12.72
C SER A 9 0.41 19.63 11.98
N LEU A 10 1.65 19.88 11.56
CA LEU A 10 2.50 18.86 10.94
C LEU A 10 3.24 18.06 12.01
N SER A 11 3.56 16.81 11.69
CA SER A 11 4.37 15.92 12.53
C SER A 11 5.75 15.68 11.94
N THR A 12 6.67 15.13 12.75
CA THR A 12 8.00 14.72 12.32
C THR A 12 7.92 13.36 11.61
N HIS A 13 8.19 13.34 10.31
CA HIS A 13 8.21 12.14 9.48
C HIS A 13 9.45 12.12 8.58
N ASN A 14 9.91 10.92 8.21
CA ASN A 14 11.15 10.75 7.44
C ASN A 14 11.09 11.47 6.08
N HIS A 15 9.95 11.43 5.39
CA HIS A 15 9.78 12.05 4.07
C HIS A 15 9.90 13.59 4.09
N ARG A 16 9.85 14.24 5.26
CA ARG A 16 10.00 15.70 5.38
C ARG A 16 11.45 16.18 5.43
N VAL A 17 12.40 15.29 5.71
CA VAL A 17 13.81 15.64 5.89
C VAL A 17 14.65 14.98 4.81
N ASN A 18 15.45 15.75 4.08
CA ASN A 18 16.29 15.23 3.00
C ASN A 18 17.16 14.05 3.45
N SER A 19 17.23 13.02 2.60
CA SER A 19 18.23 11.96 2.75
C SER A 19 19.50 12.37 2.01
N PHE A 20 20.66 11.94 2.51
CA PHE A 20 21.97 12.18 1.89
C PHE A 20 22.47 10.96 1.09
N GLU A 21 21.55 10.09 0.70
CA GLU A 21 21.83 8.90 -0.11
C GLU A 21 22.15 9.30 -1.56
N ASN A 22 23.41 9.08 -1.98
CA ASN A 22 23.83 9.33 -3.37
C ASN A 22 23.70 8.09 -4.26
N LEU A 23 23.74 6.89 -3.68
CA LEU A 23 23.61 5.62 -4.39
C LEU A 23 22.41 4.84 -3.85
N ALA A 24 21.59 4.35 -4.77
CA ALA A 24 20.43 3.55 -4.43
C ALA A 24 20.85 2.19 -3.86
N GLY A 25 20.39 1.88 -2.65
CA GLY A 25 20.44 0.52 -2.09
C GLY A 25 19.23 -0.32 -2.51
N GLU A 26 19.21 -1.58 -2.09
CA GLU A 26 18.11 -2.53 -2.38
C GLU A 26 16.76 -2.12 -1.77
N GLU A 27 16.79 -1.36 -0.68
CA GLU A 27 15.58 -0.93 0.05
C GLU A 27 14.88 0.28 -0.59
N GLN A 28 15.48 0.90 -1.61
CA GLN A 28 14.82 1.98 -2.32
C GLN A 28 13.65 1.46 -3.16
N PRO A 29 12.51 2.17 -3.18
CA PRO A 29 11.36 1.75 -3.94
C PRO A 29 11.66 1.78 -5.43
N LYS A 30 11.29 0.70 -6.14
CA LYS A 30 11.37 0.68 -7.60
C LYS A 30 10.42 1.71 -8.19
N LEU A 31 10.97 2.62 -9.01
CA LEU A 31 10.20 3.62 -9.73
C LEU A 31 9.59 3.00 -10.99
N TYR A 32 8.26 3.11 -11.10
CA TYR A 32 7.50 2.70 -12.27
C TYR A 32 7.04 3.97 -12.98
N THR A 33 7.62 4.24 -14.15
CA THR A 33 7.39 5.48 -14.89
C THR A 33 7.10 5.22 -16.36
N THR A 34 6.25 6.06 -16.96
CA THR A 34 5.97 6.03 -18.41
C THR A 34 6.93 6.91 -19.22
N GLU A 35 7.72 7.77 -18.57
CA GLU A 35 8.68 8.67 -19.23
C GLU A 35 9.83 7.93 -19.92
N ASN A 36 10.16 6.72 -19.45
CA ASN A 36 11.24 5.90 -20.00
C ASN A 36 10.85 5.14 -21.28
N LEU A 37 9.71 5.47 -21.90
CA LEU A 37 9.16 4.78 -23.08
C LEU A 37 9.10 3.25 -22.91
N PRO A 38 8.32 2.77 -21.92
CA PRO A 38 8.29 1.36 -21.57
C PRO A 38 7.77 0.48 -22.71
N SER A 39 8.37 -0.70 -22.85
CA SER A 39 7.85 -1.77 -23.71
C SER A 39 6.50 -2.31 -23.20
N SER A 40 5.79 -3.10 -24.02
CA SER A 40 4.49 -3.68 -23.63
C SER A 40 4.55 -4.46 -22.31
N VAL A 41 5.64 -5.19 -22.06
CA VAL A 41 5.84 -5.98 -20.84
C VAL A 41 6.10 -5.08 -19.63
N GLU A 42 6.82 -3.97 -19.81
CA GLU A 42 7.06 -3.00 -18.74
C GLU A 42 5.79 -2.23 -18.39
N ILE A 43 4.95 -1.91 -19.39
CA ILE A 43 3.62 -1.34 -19.16
C ILE A 43 2.75 -2.29 -18.32
N ASP A 44 2.79 -3.59 -18.58
CA ASP A 44 2.10 -4.58 -17.74
C ASP A 44 2.56 -4.52 -16.28
N ALA A 45 3.86 -4.35 -16.07
CA ALA A 45 4.44 -4.21 -14.73
C ALA A 45 4.01 -2.89 -14.04
N ILE A 46 3.91 -1.79 -14.79
CA ILE A 46 3.40 -0.49 -14.29
C ILE A 46 1.93 -0.61 -13.89
N ILE A 47 1.11 -1.23 -14.74
CA ILE A 47 -0.32 -1.47 -14.47
C ILE A 47 -0.47 -2.31 -13.21
N TRP A 48 0.28 -3.41 -13.11
CA TRP A 48 0.23 -4.27 -11.93
C TRP A 48 0.71 -3.58 -10.65
N ALA A 49 1.78 -2.76 -10.73
CA ALA A 49 2.25 -1.96 -9.60
C ALA A 49 1.19 -0.95 -9.13
N SER A 50 0.47 -0.32 -10.07
CA SER A 50 -0.63 0.60 -9.76
C SER A 50 -1.79 -0.10 -9.05
N TYR A 51 -2.20 -1.29 -9.53
CA TYR A 51 -3.21 -2.09 -8.84
C TYR A 51 -2.74 -2.51 -7.44
N ARG A 52 -1.50 -2.97 -7.31
CA ARG A 52 -0.94 -3.37 -6.01
C ARG A 52 -0.92 -2.20 -5.02
N GLN A 53 -0.56 -1.00 -5.48
CA GLN A 53 -0.53 0.20 -4.65
C GLN A 53 -1.94 0.63 -4.20
N ILE A 54 -2.91 0.63 -5.12
CA ILE A 54 -4.27 1.14 -4.83
C ILE A 54 -5.17 0.09 -4.18
N PHE A 55 -5.22 -1.14 -4.69
CA PHE A 55 -6.16 -2.17 -4.22
C PHE A 55 -5.59 -3.09 -3.13
N SER A 56 -4.26 -3.15 -2.98
CA SER A 56 -3.55 -4.26 -2.31
C SER A 56 -3.55 -5.56 -3.12
N GLU A 57 -2.63 -6.45 -2.81
CA GLU A 57 -2.37 -7.69 -3.57
C GLU A 57 -3.57 -8.65 -3.58
N HIS A 58 -4.32 -8.74 -2.48
CA HIS A 58 -5.49 -9.64 -2.40
C HIS A 58 -6.67 -9.22 -3.29
N GLN A 59 -6.65 -7.98 -3.78
CA GLN A 59 -7.72 -7.41 -4.58
C GLN A 59 -7.35 -7.30 -6.06
N THR A 60 -6.20 -7.83 -6.50
CA THR A 60 -5.83 -7.88 -7.93
C THR A 60 -6.44 -9.12 -8.61
N LEU A 61 -7.77 -9.17 -8.62
CA LEU A 61 -8.56 -10.27 -9.18
C LEU A 61 -8.95 -9.97 -10.64
N SER A 62 -9.28 -11.00 -11.41
CA SER A 62 -9.81 -10.82 -12.78
C SER A 62 -11.04 -9.90 -12.82
N ILE A 63 -11.95 -10.03 -11.85
CA ILE A 63 -13.17 -9.20 -11.75
C ILE A 63 -12.90 -7.73 -11.38
N THR A 64 -11.75 -7.44 -10.78
CA THR A 64 -11.41 -6.07 -10.35
C THR A 64 -10.72 -5.25 -11.44
N ARG A 65 -10.23 -5.91 -12.50
CA ARG A 65 -9.47 -5.24 -13.56
C ARG A 65 -10.34 -4.32 -14.39
N GLN A 66 -9.79 -3.13 -14.66
CA GLN A 66 -10.36 -2.07 -15.49
C GLN A 66 -9.71 -2.09 -16.88
N THR A 67 -10.12 -3.04 -17.71
CA THR A 67 -9.52 -3.29 -19.04
C THR A 67 -9.55 -2.07 -19.97
N PHE A 68 -10.60 -1.25 -19.90
CA PHE A 68 -10.69 -0.03 -20.70
C PHE A 68 -9.62 1.01 -20.31
N SER A 69 -9.42 1.24 -19.02
CA SER A 69 -8.39 2.15 -18.52
C SER A 69 -6.98 1.63 -18.79
N GLU A 70 -6.78 0.31 -18.73
CA GLU A 70 -5.50 -0.32 -19.12
C GLU A 70 -5.17 -0.07 -20.60
N SER A 71 -6.14 -0.24 -21.49
CA SER A 71 -5.97 0.02 -22.93
C SER A 71 -5.71 1.51 -23.22
N GLN A 72 -6.40 2.42 -22.51
CA GLN A 72 -6.17 3.86 -22.62
C GLN A 72 -4.75 4.25 -22.18
N LEU A 73 -4.23 3.63 -21.11
CA LEU A 73 -2.86 3.87 -20.66
C LEU A 73 -1.85 3.34 -21.67
N ARG A 74 -2.07 2.15 -22.25
CA ARG A 74 -1.19 1.61 -23.31
C ARG A 74 -1.12 2.48 -24.56
N PHE A 75 -2.22 3.18 -24.86
CA PHE A 75 -2.30 4.09 -26.00
C PHE A 75 -1.87 5.52 -25.65
N ASN A 76 -1.32 5.76 -24.45
CA ASN A 76 -0.94 7.09 -23.96
C ASN A 76 -2.09 8.12 -24.01
N GLN A 77 -3.34 7.67 -23.91
CA GLN A 77 -4.51 8.55 -23.88
C GLN A 77 -4.72 9.16 -22.49
N ILE A 78 -4.29 8.45 -21.44
CA ILE A 78 -4.38 8.88 -20.04
C ILE A 78 -3.00 8.78 -19.39
N THR A 79 -2.75 9.63 -18.40
CA THR A 79 -1.52 9.59 -17.59
C THR A 79 -1.61 8.54 -16.47
N ILE A 80 -0.50 8.26 -15.77
CA ILE A 80 -0.54 7.38 -14.59
C ILE A 80 -1.41 8.00 -13.50
N LYS A 81 -1.35 9.32 -13.31
CA LYS A 81 -2.23 10.05 -12.39
C LYS A 81 -3.71 9.81 -12.69
N ASP A 82 -4.10 9.89 -13.96
CA ASP A 82 -5.48 9.63 -14.38
C ASP A 82 -5.87 8.16 -14.20
N PHE A 83 -4.94 7.24 -14.46
CA PHE A 83 -5.15 5.82 -14.21
C PHE A 83 -5.41 5.55 -12.73
N ILE A 84 -4.62 6.13 -11.83
CA ILE A 84 -4.82 6.05 -10.38
C ILE A 84 -6.16 6.64 -9.97
N LYS A 85 -6.52 7.82 -10.49
CA LYS A 85 -7.86 8.41 -10.27
C LYS A 85 -8.96 7.42 -10.67
N GLY A 86 -8.84 6.80 -11.86
CA GLY A 86 -9.78 5.80 -12.35
C GLY A 86 -9.88 4.55 -11.46
N LEU A 87 -8.75 4.05 -10.95
CA LEU A 87 -8.73 2.89 -10.05
C LEU A 87 -9.47 3.19 -8.73
N ILE A 88 -9.25 4.37 -8.14
CA ILE A 88 -9.87 4.76 -6.87
C ILE A 88 -11.36 5.07 -7.06
N MET A 89 -11.74 5.66 -8.19
CA MET A 89 -13.13 5.95 -8.52
C MET A 89 -13.91 4.72 -9.02
N SER A 90 -13.25 3.59 -9.24
CA SER A 90 -13.90 2.37 -9.68
C SER A 90 -14.98 1.89 -8.69
N SER A 91 -16.02 1.27 -9.22
CA SER A 91 -17.09 0.66 -8.43
C SER A 91 -16.55 -0.39 -7.46
N GLN A 92 -15.51 -1.12 -7.87
CA GLN A 92 -14.90 -2.16 -7.05
C GLN A 92 -14.13 -1.60 -5.86
N PHE A 93 -13.38 -0.50 -6.05
CA PHE A 93 -12.70 0.16 -4.94
C PHE A 93 -13.71 0.73 -3.95
N ARG A 94 -14.80 1.32 -4.45
CA ARG A 94 -15.90 1.81 -3.62
C ARG A 94 -16.50 0.67 -2.78
N TYR A 95 -16.91 -0.42 -3.43
CA TYR A 95 -17.57 -1.53 -2.75
C TYR A 95 -16.67 -2.23 -1.73
N LEU A 96 -15.42 -2.54 -2.11
CA LEU A 96 -14.51 -3.30 -1.25
C LEU A 96 -13.89 -2.47 -0.14
N ASN A 97 -13.60 -1.18 -0.39
CA ASN A 97 -12.79 -0.35 0.49
C ASN A 97 -13.56 0.85 1.07
N TYR A 98 -14.41 1.55 0.31
CA TYR A 98 -15.13 2.71 0.85
C TYR A 98 -16.32 2.29 1.72
N ASP A 99 -17.22 1.45 1.20
CA ASP A 99 -18.50 1.11 1.86
C ASP A 99 -18.33 0.39 3.21
N VAL A 100 -17.15 -0.16 3.45
CA VAL A 100 -16.82 -0.91 4.67
C VAL A 100 -16.01 -0.09 5.69
N ASN A 101 -15.79 1.20 5.44
CA ASN A 101 -15.04 2.10 6.30
C ASN A 101 -15.83 3.38 6.59
N ASN A 102 -15.46 4.11 7.64
CA ASN A 102 -15.92 5.48 7.85
C ASN A 102 -15.03 6.46 7.09
N ASN A 103 -15.52 7.69 6.90
CA ASN A 103 -14.77 8.74 6.20
C ASN A 103 -13.37 8.96 6.79
N TYR A 104 -13.23 8.94 8.12
CA TYR A 104 -11.95 9.15 8.80
C TYR A 104 -10.89 8.10 8.43
N ARG A 105 -11.26 6.81 8.42
CA ARG A 105 -10.36 5.72 8.06
C ARG A 105 -10.13 5.66 6.56
N PHE A 106 -11.15 5.95 5.77
CA PHE A 106 -10.99 6.00 4.32
C PHE A 106 -9.99 7.07 3.89
N VAL A 107 -10.03 8.26 4.52
CA VAL A 107 -8.99 9.28 4.34
C VAL A 107 -7.60 8.73 4.65
N GLU A 108 -7.43 8.03 5.78
CA GLU A 108 -6.14 7.43 6.15
C GLU A 108 -5.61 6.47 5.07
N ILE A 109 -6.49 5.62 4.54
CA ILE A 109 -6.17 4.68 3.46
C ILE A 109 -5.75 5.45 2.18
N CYS A 110 -6.51 6.48 1.80
CA CYS A 110 -6.22 7.27 0.60
C CYS A 110 -4.90 8.05 0.74
N VAL A 111 -4.65 8.68 1.90
CA VAL A 111 -3.38 9.40 2.15
C VAL A 111 -2.19 8.43 2.04
N GLN A 112 -2.29 7.24 2.65
CA GLN A 112 -1.22 6.25 2.60
C GLN A 112 -0.98 5.68 1.20
N ARG A 113 -2.04 5.39 0.43
CA ARG A 113 -1.92 4.77 -0.90
C ARG A 113 -1.61 5.79 -2.01
N ILE A 114 -2.14 7.01 -1.94
CA ILE A 114 -1.97 8.04 -2.97
C ILE A 114 -0.72 8.90 -2.70
N LEU A 115 -0.58 9.44 -1.48
CA LEU A 115 0.54 10.32 -1.14
C LEU A 115 1.77 9.55 -0.64
N GLY A 116 1.64 8.24 -0.42
CA GLY A 116 2.75 7.39 -0.03
C GLY A 116 3.31 7.73 1.36
N ARG A 117 2.54 8.35 2.25
CA ARG A 117 2.97 8.73 3.61
C ARG A 117 1.89 8.43 4.64
N ASP A 118 2.27 8.46 5.92
CA ASP A 118 1.29 8.42 6.99
C ASP A 118 0.61 9.79 7.19
N VAL A 119 -0.51 9.76 7.91
CA VAL A 119 -1.22 10.95 8.36
C VAL A 119 -0.44 11.60 9.51
N TYR A 120 -0.30 12.93 9.49
CA TYR A 120 0.40 13.69 10.52
C TYR A 120 -0.26 13.60 11.90
N ASN A 121 -1.59 13.72 11.95
CA ASN A 121 -2.36 13.68 13.18
C ASN A 121 -3.84 13.34 12.93
N ASN A 122 -4.59 13.09 14.00
CA ASN A 122 -6.03 12.85 13.88
C ASN A 122 -6.80 14.06 13.28
N ARG A 123 -6.26 15.28 13.42
CA ARG A 123 -6.89 16.50 12.91
C ARG A 123 -6.86 16.56 11.38
N GLU A 124 -5.82 16.06 10.73
CA GLU A 124 -5.76 15.89 9.27
C GLU A 124 -6.87 14.94 8.79
N LYS A 125 -7.10 13.80 9.48
CA LYS A 125 -8.22 12.90 9.14
C LYS A 125 -9.58 13.60 9.22
N LEU A 126 -9.79 14.41 10.26
CA LEU A 126 -11.02 15.18 10.41
C LEU A 126 -11.18 16.20 9.29
N ALA A 127 -10.13 16.98 8.99
CA ALA A 127 -10.16 18.02 7.96
C ALA A 127 -10.56 17.48 6.59
N TRP A 128 -9.96 16.37 6.17
CA TRP A 128 -10.28 15.73 4.88
C TRP A 128 -11.63 15.00 4.88
N SER A 129 -12.06 14.43 6.01
CA SER A 129 -13.34 13.71 6.09
C SER A 129 -14.56 14.60 5.86
N VAL A 130 -14.48 15.87 6.24
CA VAL A 130 -15.52 16.88 6.00
C VAL A 130 -15.67 17.16 4.51
N LEU A 131 -14.56 17.12 3.77
CA LEU A 131 -14.56 17.34 2.33
C LEU A 131 -15.28 16.20 1.60
N ILE A 132 -15.08 14.95 2.03
CA ILE A 132 -15.85 13.80 1.53
C ILE A 132 -17.34 13.98 1.83
N GLY A 133 -17.69 14.36 3.06
CA GLY A 133 -19.09 14.51 3.47
C GLY A 133 -19.83 15.66 2.78
N SER A 134 -19.12 16.73 2.40
CA SER A 134 -19.72 17.93 1.80
C SER A 134 -19.77 17.91 0.28
N LYS A 135 -18.76 17.32 -0.39
CA LYS A 135 -18.61 17.38 -1.85
C LYS A 135 -18.48 16.01 -2.52
N GLY A 136 -18.45 14.95 -1.74
CA GLY A 136 -18.32 13.59 -2.24
C GLY A 136 -16.87 13.15 -2.49
N LEU A 137 -16.75 11.93 -2.99
CA LEU A 137 -15.47 11.23 -3.17
C LEU A 137 -14.62 11.79 -4.30
N GLU A 138 -15.26 12.16 -5.42
CA GLU A 138 -14.55 12.64 -6.61
C GLU A 138 -13.74 13.90 -6.30
N TYR A 139 -14.38 14.89 -5.68
CA TYR A 139 -13.71 16.13 -5.29
C TYR A 139 -12.59 15.90 -4.26
N PHE A 140 -12.75 14.93 -3.35
CA PHE A 140 -11.71 14.53 -2.40
C PHE A 140 -10.48 13.98 -3.10
N ILE A 141 -10.66 13.05 -4.03
CA ILE A 141 -9.56 12.43 -4.76
C ILE A 141 -8.86 13.45 -5.65
N ASP A 142 -9.62 14.31 -6.32
CA ASP A 142 -9.06 15.41 -7.13
C ASP A 142 -8.26 16.39 -6.29
N SER A 143 -8.73 16.74 -5.08
CA SER A 143 -7.96 17.61 -4.19
C SER A 143 -6.67 16.98 -3.68
N LEU A 144 -6.62 15.65 -3.57
CA LEU A 144 -5.43 14.90 -3.17
C LEU A 144 -4.41 14.81 -4.31
N LEU A 145 -4.86 14.45 -5.52
CA LEU A 145 -3.99 14.29 -6.70
C LEU A 145 -3.47 15.63 -7.23
N ASN A 146 -4.21 16.72 -7.05
CA ASN A 146 -3.77 18.08 -7.42
C ASN A 146 -3.04 18.82 -6.29
N SER A 147 -2.67 18.13 -5.21
CA SER A 147 -1.85 18.72 -4.16
C SER A 147 -0.40 18.89 -4.64
N ASP A 148 0.26 19.98 -4.21
CA ASP A 148 1.67 20.20 -4.50
C ASP A 148 2.53 19.02 -4.01
N GLU A 149 2.16 18.41 -2.89
CA GLU A 149 2.81 17.21 -2.37
C GLU A 149 2.76 16.03 -3.36
N TYR A 150 1.65 15.82 -4.06
CA TYR A 150 1.57 14.75 -5.07
C TYR A 150 2.40 15.09 -6.31
N LEU A 151 2.26 16.33 -6.81
CA LEU A 151 2.94 16.79 -8.03
C LEU A 151 4.46 16.80 -7.88
N GLU A 152 4.99 17.26 -6.74
CA GLU A 152 6.43 17.30 -6.48
C GLU A 152 7.06 15.91 -6.34
N ASN A 153 6.32 14.91 -5.84
CA ASN A 153 6.88 13.58 -5.55
C ASN A 153 6.68 12.57 -6.68
N PHE A 154 5.53 12.63 -7.36
CA PHE A 154 5.14 11.64 -8.38
C PHE A 154 4.85 12.26 -9.74
N GLY A 155 4.53 13.56 -9.80
CA GLY A 155 4.09 14.19 -11.05
C GLY A 155 2.87 13.48 -11.65
N GLU A 156 2.88 13.29 -12.97
CA GLU A 156 1.77 12.66 -13.70
C GLU A 156 2.07 11.23 -14.17
N ASN A 157 3.36 10.89 -14.22
CA ASN A 157 3.89 9.73 -14.93
C ASN A 157 4.58 8.72 -14.02
N ILE A 158 4.50 8.88 -12.69
CA ILE A 158 5.12 7.96 -11.72
C ILE A 158 4.02 7.30 -10.88
N VAL A 159 4.09 5.98 -10.71
CA VAL A 159 3.21 5.25 -9.79
C VAL A 159 3.58 5.58 -8.35
N PRO A 160 2.61 5.96 -7.49
CA PRO A 160 2.86 6.21 -6.07
C PRO A 160 3.46 4.98 -5.37
N TYR A 161 4.32 5.27 -4.42
CA TYR A 161 4.98 4.26 -3.59
C TYR A 161 5.10 4.79 -2.16
N GLN A 162 5.32 3.90 -1.20
CA GLN A 162 5.56 4.30 0.18
C GLN A 162 6.91 5.01 0.30
N ARG A 163 6.87 6.32 0.57
CA ARG A 163 8.04 7.19 0.65
C ARG A 163 8.78 6.96 1.96
N ARG A 164 10.11 6.85 1.86
CA ARG A 164 11.06 6.78 2.99
C ARG A 164 10.64 5.84 4.13
N ARG A 165 10.31 4.59 3.78
CA ARG A 165 9.93 3.52 4.74
C ARG A 165 11.09 3.06 5.62
N ILE A 166 12.28 2.95 5.03
CA ILE A 166 13.50 2.49 5.70
C ILE A 166 14.49 3.64 5.76
N ILE A 167 15.17 3.74 6.91
CA ILE A 167 16.33 4.60 7.09
C ILE A 167 17.56 3.79 6.69
N PHE A 168 18.45 4.37 5.88
CA PHE A 168 19.60 3.72 5.25
C PHE A 168 20.38 2.72 6.14
N GLN A 169 20.65 3.05 7.40
CA GLN A 169 21.44 2.20 8.31
C GLN A 169 20.65 1.05 8.97
N ARG A 170 19.34 0.93 8.71
CA ARG A 170 18.46 -0.03 9.37
C ARG A 170 18.00 -1.10 8.41
N ASN A 171 18.14 -2.36 8.83
CA ASN A 171 17.57 -3.50 8.09
C ASN A 171 16.05 -3.62 8.29
N LYS A 172 15.47 -2.94 9.28
CA LYS A 172 14.04 -2.95 9.58
C LYS A 172 13.47 -1.54 9.52
N GLY A 173 12.53 -1.33 8.60
CA GLY A 173 11.79 -0.09 8.45
C GLY A 173 10.42 -0.08 9.13
N GLU A 174 9.66 0.94 8.78
CA GLU A 174 8.25 1.05 9.13
C GLU A 174 7.43 -0.06 8.44
N VAL A 175 6.28 -0.36 9.05
CA VAL A 175 5.36 -1.38 8.55
C VAL A 175 4.79 -0.94 7.19
N PRO A 176 4.74 -1.82 6.18
CA PRO A 176 4.08 -1.53 4.92
C PRO A 176 2.62 -1.13 5.11
N PHE A 177 2.14 -0.12 4.38
CA PHE A 177 0.77 0.40 4.55
C PHE A 177 -0.32 -0.66 4.37
N ASN A 178 -0.14 -1.61 3.44
CA ASN A 178 -1.10 -2.68 3.23
C ASN A 178 -1.28 -3.59 4.46
N LEU A 179 -0.25 -3.74 5.30
CA LEU A 179 -0.33 -4.47 6.58
C LEU A 179 -0.80 -3.58 7.72
N LYS A 180 -0.37 -2.30 7.74
CA LYS A 180 -0.76 -1.33 8.77
C LYS A 180 -2.25 -0.98 8.72
N THR A 181 -2.77 -0.73 7.52
CA THR A 181 -4.17 -0.41 7.27
C THR A 181 -4.80 -1.48 6.36
N PRO A 182 -5.24 -2.62 6.92
CA PRO A 182 -6.00 -3.60 6.18
C PRO A 182 -7.36 -3.03 5.75
N ARG A 183 -8.02 -3.70 4.80
CA ARG A 183 -9.34 -3.32 4.25
C ARG A 183 -10.37 -2.97 5.34
N LEU A 184 -10.41 -3.77 6.41
CA LEU A 184 -11.34 -3.62 7.51
C LEU A 184 -10.60 -3.37 8.81
N ASN A 185 -11.19 -2.54 9.68
CA ASN A 185 -10.77 -2.44 11.07
C ASN A 185 -11.57 -3.40 11.95
N TYR A 186 -11.03 -3.70 13.14
CA TYR A 186 -11.72 -4.43 14.21
C TYR A 186 -13.09 -3.83 14.55
N SER A 187 -13.24 -2.51 14.48
CA SER A 187 -14.51 -1.82 14.71
C SER A 187 -15.61 -2.14 13.67
N PHE A 188 -15.24 -2.58 12.47
CA PHE A 188 -16.16 -2.90 11.37
C PHE A 188 -16.40 -4.41 11.19
N LEU A 189 -15.51 -5.26 11.72
CA LEU A 189 -15.69 -6.72 11.75
C LEU A 189 -17.09 -7.18 12.25
N PRO A 190 -17.67 -6.63 13.34
CA PRO A 190 -18.97 -7.12 13.82
C PRO A 190 -20.14 -6.82 12.88
N LYS A 191 -20.00 -5.87 11.93
CA LYS A 191 -21.08 -5.48 11.02
C LYS A 191 -21.24 -6.43 9.82
N GLN A 192 -20.22 -7.24 9.52
CA GLN A 192 -20.19 -8.08 8.32
C GLN A 192 -20.71 -9.51 8.53
N PHE A 193 -21.44 -9.78 9.63
CA PHE A 193 -21.96 -11.11 9.96
C PHE A 193 -20.90 -12.24 9.94
N MET A 194 -19.63 -11.90 10.18
CA MET A 194 -18.57 -12.90 10.30
C MET A 194 -18.60 -13.55 11.70
N PRO A 195 -18.42 -14.88 11.81
CA PRO A 195 -18.35 -15.55 13.10
C PRO A 195 -17.18 -14.98 13.93
N ARG A 196 -17.48 -14.54 15.15
CA ARG A 196 -16.51 -14.00 16.10
C ARG A 196 -15.70 -15.12 16.75
N LEU A 197 -14.74 -15.70 16.03
CA LEU A 197 -13.61 -16.35 16.70
C LEU A 197 -12.53 -15.29 16.89
N SER A 198 -12.61 -14.54 18.00
CA SER A 198 -11.67 -13.46 18.32
C SER A 198 -10.23 -13.94 18.49
N TRP A 199 -10.04 -15.24 18.79
CA TRP A 199 -8.76 -15.90 18.90
C TRP A 199 -8.96 -17.42 18.86
N SER A 200 -8.39 -18.12 17.88
CA SER A 200 -8.53 -19.58 17.74
C SER A 200 -7.54 -20.39 18.58
N GLY A 201 -6.59 -19.73 19.26
CA GLY A 201 -5.48 -20.42 19.94
C GLY A 201 -4.51 -21.09 18.97
N PRO A 202 -3.33 -21.51 19.44
CA PRO A 202 -2.48 -22.42 18.68
C PRO A 202 -3.16 -23.79 18.56
N VAL A 203 -2.99 -24.45 17.41
CA VAL A 203 -3.54 -25.78 17.18
C VAL A 203 -2.79 -26.79 18.05
N ARG A 204 -3.49 -27.35 19.05
CA ARG A 204 -2.93 -28.40 19.91
C ARG A 204 -2.97 -29.75 19.19
N ARG A 205 -1.87 -30.48 19.20
CA ARG A 205 -1.76 -31.83 18.64
C ARG A 205 -1.09 -32.73 19.67
N PHE A 206 -1.53 -34.00 19.72
CA PHE A 206 -0.93 -34.99 20.63
C PHE A 206 0.54 -35.28 20.30
N ARG A 207 0.89 -35.28 19.01
CA ARG A 207 2.28 -35.42 18.54
C ARG A 207 2.91 -34.02 18.36
N PRO A 208 3.94 -33.66 19.14
CA PRO A 208 4.62 -32.38 18.99
C PRO A 208 5.33 -32.31 17.63
N GLN A 209 5.00 -31.30 16.82
CA GLN A 209 5.62 -31.06 15.50
C GLN A 209 6.85 -30.14 15.58
N GLU A 210 6.87 -29.25 16.58
CA GLU A 210 7.92 -28.25 16.77
C GLU A 210 8.94 -28.71 17.82
N GLN A 211 9.39 -29.96 17.71
CA GLN A 211 10.44 -30.49 18.58
C GLN A 211 11.78 -29.84 18.20
N LYS A 212 12.46 -29.25 19.18
CA LYS A 212 13.80 -28.70 18.98
C LYS A 212 14.83 -29.81 19.18
N PRO A 213 15.83 -29.94 18.27
CA PRO A 213 16.89 -30.91 18.46
C PRO A 213 17.67 -30.62 19.74
N LYS A 214 18.08 -31.67 20.42
CA LYS A 214 18.94 -31.63 21.61
C LYS A 214 20.40 -31.77 21.22
N ALA A 215 21.28 -31.34 22.12
CA ALA A 215 22.70 -31.59 21.97
C ALA A 215 22.96 -33.11 21.90
N GLY A 216 23.75 -33.55 20.92
CA GLY A 216 24.04 -34.96 20.68
C GLY A 216 23.06 -35.69 19.75
N ASP A 217 22.00 -35.03 19.28
CA ASP A 217 21.12 -35.63 18.27
C ASP A 217 21.89 -35.85 16.96
N PRO A 218 21.82 -37.05 16.35
CA PRO A 218 22.60 -37.38 15.14
C PRO A 218 22.21 -36.49 13.94
N ALA A 219 21.00 -35.93 13.95
CA ALA A 219 20.53 -34.98 12.95
C ALA A 219 21.42 -33.73 12.83
N LEU A 220 22.09 -33.32 13.92
CA LEU A 220 22.99 -32.17 13.92
C LEU A 220 24.31 -32.44 13.18
N PHE A 221 24.65 -33.70 12.93
CA PHE A 221 25.91 -34.12 12.31
C PHE A 221 25.73 -34.62 10.87
N LEU A 222 24.51 -34.53 10.30
CA LEU A 222 24.22 -35.02 8.95
C LEU A 222 25.04 -34.33 7.85
N GLY A 223 25.50 -33.10 8.05
CA GLY A 223 26.39 -32.40 7.10
C GLY A 223 27.72 -33.12 6.88
N MET A 224 28.25 -33.81 7.91
CA MET A 224 29.50 -34.57 7.78
C MET A 224 29.33 -35.78 6.84
N LEU A 225 28.13 -36.33 6.73
CA LEU A 225 27.84 -37.46 5.84
C LEU A 225 27.76 -37.04 4.37
N SER A 226 27.31 -35.81 4.07
CA SER A 226 27.26 -35.32 2.69
C SER A 226 28.64 -34.99 2.11
N ASP A 227 29.60 -34.68 2.97
CA ASP A 227 30.97 -34.33 2.57
C ASP A 227 31.83 -35.58 2.25
N ILE A 228 31.38 -36.76 2.67
CA ILE A 228 32.03 -38.03 2.36
C ILE A 228 31.49 -38.49 1.00
N SER A 229 32.24 -38.23 -0.07
CA SER A 229 32.01 -38.83 -1.37
C SER A 229 32.15 -40.35 -1.25
N PHE A 230 31.05 -41.09 -1.35
CA PHE A 230 31.13 -42.52 -1.62
C PHE A 230 31.70 -42.68 -3.03
N ILE A 231 32.95 -43.17 -3.11
CA ILE A 231 33.52 -43.76 -4.33
C ILE A 231 32.68 -44.97 -4.71
#